data_AF-A0A8H6YNL0-F1
#
_entry.id   AF-A0A8H6YNL0-F1
#
_cell.length_a   1.000
_cell.length_b   1.000
_cell.length_c   1.000
_cell.angle_alpha   90.00
_cell.angle_beta   90.00
_cell.angle_gamma   90.00
#
_symmetry.space_group_name_H-M   'P 1'
#
loop_
_entity.id
_entity.type
_entity.pdbx_description
1 polymer ?
#
loop_
_entity_poly.entity_id
_entity_poly.type
_entity_poly.pdbx_seq_one_letter_code
_entity_poly.pdbx_strand_id
1 'polypeptide(L)'
;MHFSALTLPVLFAGLSAAQTITGAFDCLPAGGFTLCQNLWGASFGVGSQSSTLQNANTQAVAWTTNYTWANGPNQVKSYANVESVASKGVQLQNVASAPTLWNWTYATQSVGIRADVAYDIWFGKASSGSPATSASSYEIMIWLSGLGGIQPVGSQITTGTVVANHTWNLWKGPNANWEVFSFVSAAGNLNSFDVDLNDFFTYLVQQQGVAPTQFVQSIQAGTEAFVGNASLVTSAYSVSIVSK
;
A
#
# COMPACT_ATOMS: atom_id res chain seq x y z
N MET A 1 -29.34 11.92 9.91
CA MET A 1 -28.51 11.71 11.11
C MET A 1 -27.09 12.04 10.71
N HIS A 2 -26.55 13.17 11.18
CA HIS A 2 -25.17 13.57 10.91
C HIS A 2 -24.25 12.75 11.80
N PHE A 3 -23.44 11.86 11.23
CA PHE A 3 -22.31 11.27 11.92
C PHE A 3 -21.19 12.30 11.96
N SER A 4 -20.97 12.93 13.11
CA SER A 4 -19.73 13.66 13.38
C SER A 4 -18.58 12.68 13.35
N ALA A 5 -17.69 12.80 12.36
CA ALA A 5 -16.39 12.15 12.37
C ALA A 5 -15.60 12.71 13.56
N LEU A 6 -15.48 11.92 14.63
CA LEU A 6 -14.58 12.23 15.74
C LEU A 6 -13.16 11.92 15.26
N THR A 7 -12.47 12.92 14.70
CA THR A 7 -11.02 12.82 14.47
C THR A 7 -10.34 12.82 15.83
N LEU A 8 -10.02 11.65 16.39
CA LEU A 8 -9.16 11.57 17.56
C LEU A 8 -7.75 12.02 17.14
N PRO A 9 -7.16 13.03 17.78
CA PRO A 9 -5.76 13.34 17.57
C PRO A 9 -4.91 12.15 18.05
N VAL A 10 -4.19 11.52 17.13
CA VAL A 10 -3.19 10.49 17.46
C VAL A 10 -2.04 11.21 18.18
N LEU A 11 -2.04 11.16 19.50
CA LEU A 11 -0.98 11.68 20.35
C LEU A 11 0.22 10.72 20.29
N PHE A 12 1.30 11.17 19.65
CA PHE A 12 2.57 10.46 19.71
C PHE A 12 3.31 10.84 21.00
N ALA A 13 3.36 9.93 21.98
CA ALA A 13 4.19 10.09 23.17
C ALA A 13 5.51 9.33 22.98
N GLY A 14 6.61 10.06 22.76
CA GLY A 14 7.98 9.52 22.76
C GLY A 14 8.88 10.11 21.66
N LEU A 15 9.88 10.91 22.05
CA LEU A 15 10.96 11.36 21.16
C LEU A 15 11.98 10.22 20.99
N SER A 16 11.67 9.25 20.13
CA SER A 16 12.71 8.41 19.52
C SER A 16 13.38 9.21 18.40
N ALA A 17 14.71 9.16 18.30
CA ALA A 17 15.40 9.76 17.16
C ALA A 17 14.95 9.06 15.87
N ALA A 18 14.77 9.84 14.80
CA ALA A 18 14.41 9.30 13.50
C ALA A 18 15.45 8.26 13.04
N GLN A 19 14.99 7.10 12.56
CA GLN A 19 15.86 5.98 12.16
C GLN A 19 15.84 5.82 10.66
N THR A 20 17.00 5.92 10.02
CA THR A 20 17.13 5.79 8.56
C THR A 20 17.75 4.44 8.20
N ILE A 21 17.14 3.77 7.22
CA ILE A 21 17.64 2.54 6.58
C ILE A 21 17.99 2.81 5.12
N THR A 22 19.04 2.13 4.64
CA THR A 22 19.63 2.39 3.32
C THR A 22 20.00 1.13 2.54
N GLY A 23 20.15 -0.02 3.20
CA GLY A 23 20.40 -1.29 2.53
C GLY A 23 19.15 -1.78 1.80
N ALA A 24 19.34 -2.39 0.63
CA ALA A 24 18.24 -2.72 -0.29
C ALA A 24 17.06 -3.48 0.33
N PHE A 25 17.34 -4.34 1.33
CA PHE A 25 16.35 -5.14 2.03
C PHE A 25 16.35 -4.88 3.54
N ASP A 26 16.92 -3.75 3.96
CA ASP A 26 16.84 -3.33 5.36
C ASP A 26 15.37 -3.14 5.73
N CYS A 27 15.01 -3.66 6.91
CA CYS A 27 13.75 -3.40 7.56
C CYS A 27 14.00 -3.09 9.03
N LEU A 28 13.11 -2.30 9.64
CA LEU A 28 13.14 -2.02 11.07
C LEU A 28 11.73 -2.12 11.68
N PRO A 29 11.61 -2.55 12.96
CA PRO A 29 10.36 -2.48 13.69
C PRO A 29 9.89 -1.02 13.88
N ALA A 30 8.62 -0.77 13.60
CA ALA A 30 7.99 0.55 13.67
C ALA A 30 6.66 0.45 14.47
N GLY A 31 6.75 0.10 15.75
CA GLY A 31 5.59 -0.08 16.62
C GLY A 31 4.70 -1.24 16.15
N GLY A 32 3.47 -0.95 15.73
CA GLY A 32 2.54 -1.94 15.16
C GLY A 32 2.86 -2.35 13.72
N PHE A 33 3.97 -1.85 13.17
CA PHE A 33 4.35 -1.99 11.77
C PHE A 33 5.82 -2.40 11.62
N THR A 34 6.20 -2.75 10.39
CA THR A 34 7.59 -2.89 9.96
C THR A 34 7.82 -1.93 8.78
N LEU A 35 8.85 -1.09 8.86
CA LEU A 35 9.27 -0.24 7.74
C LEU A 35 10.37 -0.96 6.95
N CYS A 36 10.25 -1.04 5.62
CA CYS A 36 11.20 -1.72 4.75
C CYS A 36 11.66 -0.85 3.56
N GLN A 37 12.92 -1.02 3.14
CA GLN A 37 13.45 -0.44 1.89
C GLN A 37 12.85 -1.11 0.65
N ASN A 38 12.87 -2.45 0.65
CA ASN A 38 12.30 -3.29 -0.39
C ASN A 38 12.69 -2.87 -1.83
N LEU A 39 13.99 -2.70 -2.09
CA LEU A 39 14.55 -2.35 -3.40
C LEU A 39 14.72 -3.59 -4.29
N TRP A 40 13.65 -4.40 -4.38
CA TRP A 40 13.67 -5.71 -5.06
C TRP A 40 14.00 -5.61 -6.56
N GLY A 41 13.68 -4.48 -7.18
CA GLY A 41 13.90 -4.22 -8.60
C GLY A 41 15.08 -3.29 -8.89
N ALA A 42 15.95 -3.02 -7.91
CA ALA A 42 17.04 -2.04 -8.05
C ALA A 42 17.95 -2.32 -9.25
N SER A 43 18.13 -3.59 -9.60
CA SER A 43 18.95 -4.04 -10.74
C SER A 43 18.40 -3.61 -12.11
N PHE A 44 17.12 -3.23 -12.22
CA PHE A 44 16.54 -2.73 -13.46
C PHE A 44 16.90 -1.27 -13.76
N GLY A 45 17.62 -0.60 -12.86
CA GLY A 45 18.01 0.79 -13.04
C GLY A 45 19.31 1.16 -12.34
N VAL A 46 19.50 2.47 -12.23
CA VAL A 46 20.64 3.07 -11.54
C VAL A 46 20.11 4.15 -10.61
N GLY A 47 20.53 4.12 -9.36
CA GLY A 47 19.97 5.02 -8.37
C GLY A 47 20.22 4.59 -6.93
N SER A 48 19.52 5.25 -6.03
CA SER A 48 19.55 4.97 -4.60
C SER A 48 18.23 5.34 -3.94
N GLN A 49 18.00 4.75 -2.78
CA GLN A 49 16.83 5.03 -1.97
C GLN A 49 17.17 4.85 -0.49
N SER A 50 16.47 5.61 0.34
CA SER A 50 16.52 5.50 1.79
C SER A 50 15.15 5.80 2.36
N SER A 51 14.85 5.23 3.52
CA SER A 51 13.60 5.48 4.23
C SER A 51 13.89 5.74 5.69
N THR A 52 13.14 6.66 6.25
CA THR A 52 13.32 7.14 7.61
C THR A 52 12.03 6.95 8.38
N LEU A 53 12.09 6.17 9.45
CA LEU A 53 11.03 6.14 10.45
C LEU A 53 11.08 7.45 11.23
N GLN A 54 9.99 8.22 11.17
CA GLN A 54 9.86 9.48 11.89
C GLN A 54 9.23 9.25 13.26
N ASN A 55 8.15 8.46 13.29
CA ASN A 55 7.44 8.16 14.52
C ASN A 55 6.60 6.88 14.37
N ALA A 56 6.39 6.14 15.45
CA ALA A 56 5.47 5.01 15.46
C ALA A 56 4.96 4.70 16.86
N ASN A 57 3.73 4.20 16.92
CA ASN A 57 3.18 3.48 18.06
C ASN A 57 2.49 2.21 17.55
N THR A 58 1.67 1.56 18.38
CA THR A 58 1.00 0.30 17.99
C THR A 58 -0.19 0.52 17.04
N GLN A 59 -0.65 1.76 16.85
CA GLN A 59 -1.82 2.11 16.03
C GLN A 59 -1.46 2.82 14.72
N ALA A 60 -0.41 3.65 14.73
CA ALA A 60 -0.04 4.49 13.60
C ALA A 60 1.48 4.63 13.44
N VAL A 61 1.90 4.90 12.20
CA VAL A 61 3.28 5.13 11.80
C VAL A 61 3.39 6.36 10.89
N ALA A 62 4.47 7.11 11.07
CA ALA A 62 4.87 8.23 10.22
C ALA A 62 6.30 7.95 9.72
N TRP A 63 6.50 8.08 8.41
CA TRP A 63 7.77 7.71 7.77
C TRP A 63 7.96 8.49 6.47
N THR A 64 9.18 8.51 5.98
CA THR A 64 9.53 9.14 4.70
C THR A 64 10.36 8.18 3.86
N THR A 65 10.27 8.27 2.54
CA THR A 65 11.25 7.66 1.63
C THR A 65 11.75 8.66 0.61
N ASN A 66 13.05 8.68 0.40
CA ASN A 66 13.74 9.53 -0.55
C ASN A 66 14.42 8.64 -1.57
N TYR A 67 14.14 8.84 -2.85
CA TYR A 67 14.71 8.04 -3.91
C TYR A 67 15.14 8.87 -5.12
N THR A 68 16.07 8.30 -5.86
CA THR A 68 16.52 8.74 -7.18
C THR A 68 16.70 7.49 -8.01
N TRP A 69 15.93 7.35 -9.08
CA TRP A 69 16.00 6.21 -9.99
C TRP A 69 16.05 6.65 -11.45
N ALA A 70 16.93 6.03 -12.21
CA ALA A 70 17.07 6.20 -13.65
C ALA A 70 17.07 4.84 -14.36
N ASN A 71 16.84 4.87 -15.68
CA ASN A 71 16.74 3.71 -16.58
C ASN A 71 15.57 2.76 -16.25
N GLY A 72 15.22 1.90 -17.20
CA GLY A 72 14.11 0.95 -17.06
C GLY A 72 12.77 1.64 -16.70
N PRO A 73 12.24 2.57 -17.53
CA PRO A 73 11.10 3.42 -17.18
C PRO A 73 9.79 2.67 -16.94
N ASN A 74 9.71 1.39 -17.32
CA ASN A 74 8.56 0.51 -17.13
C ASN A 74 8.85 -0.64 -16.16
N GLN A 75 9.99 -0.60 -15.45
CA GLN A 75 10.35 -1.57 -14.44
C GLN A 75 10.38 -0.89 -13.07
N VAL A 76 9.62 -1.41 -12.11
CA VAL A 76 9.67 -0.96 -10.72
C VAL A 76 11.06 -1.25 -10.15
N LYS A 77 11.61 -0.30 -9.38
CA LYS A 77 12.91 -0.44 -8.69
C LYS A 77 12.74 -0.86 -7.24
N SER A 78 11.64 -0.47 -6.63
CA SER A 78 11.40 -0.63 -5.20
C SER A 78 9.92 -0.53 -4.89
N TYR A 79 9.52 -1.14 -3.79
CA TYR A 79 8.28 -0.81 -3.10
C TYR A 79 8.58 -0.52 -1.63
N ALA A 80 9.23 0.62 -1.35
CA ALA A 80 9.46 1.03 0.03
C ALA A 80 8.11 1.21 0.71
N ASN A 81 7.92 0.54 1.84
CA ASN A 81 6.60 0.37 2.42
C ASN A 81 6.65 0.20 3.95
N VAL A 82 5.51 0.44 4.57
CA VAL A 82 5.20 -0.09 5.89
C VAL A 82 4.27 -1.29 5.76
N GLU A 83 4.49 -2.31 6.58
CA GLU A 83 3.64 -3.50 6.67
C GLU A 83 3.05 -3.59 8.07
N SER A 84 1.74 -3.83 8.17
CA SER A 84 1.10 -4.05 9.47
C SER A 84 1.46 -5.41 10.05
N VAL A 85 1.81 -5.45 11.34
CA VAL A 85 2.10 -6.70 12.06
C VAL A 85 0.81 -7.43 12.48
N ALA A 86 -0.25 -6.70 12.83
CA ALA A 86 -1.46 -7.27 13.45
C ALA A 86 -2.63 -7.52 12.49
N SER A 87 -2.79 -6.71 11.45
CA SER A 87 -3.92 -6.73 10.51
C SER A 87 -3.83 -7.86 9.48
N LYS A 88 -3.90 -9.12 9.94
CA LYS A 88 -3.88 -10.33 9.11
C LYS A 88 -4.54 -11.53 9.81
N GLY A 89 -4.70 -12.63 9.09
CA GLY A 89 -5.17 -13.91 9.60
C GLY A 89 -6.67 -14.07 9.78
N VAL A 90 -7.45 -13.16 9.19
CA VAL A 90 -8.91 -13.23 9.16
C VAL A 90 -9.36 -13.58 7.74
N GLN A 91 -10.30 -14.53 7.61
CA GLN A 91 -10.92 -14.83 6.33
C GLN A 91 -11.80 -13.67 5.88
N LEU A 92 -11.88 -13.40 4.57
CA LEU A 92 -12.67 -12.28 4.03
C LEU A 92 -14.12 -12.30 4.51
N GLN A 93 -14.77 -13.46 4.54
CA GLN A 93 -16.14 -13.60 5.09
C GLN A 93 -16.30 -13.23 6.57
N ASN A 94 -15.21 -13.29 7.34
CA ASN A 94 -15.20 -13.05 8.78
C ASN A 94 -14.66 -11.65 9.12
N VAL A 95 -14.29 -10.82 8.14
CA VAL A 95 -13.95 -9.41 8.37
C VAL A 95 -15.24 -8.64 8.63
N ALA A 96 -15.34 -8.02 9.81
CA ALA A 96 -16.41 -7.09 10.14
C ALA A 96 -16.12 -5.70 9.58
N SER A 97 -14.90 -5.21 9.81
CA SER A 97 -14.39 -3.94 9.30
C SER A 97 -12.87 -4.00 9.20
N ALA A 98 -12.29 -3.22 8.29
CA ALA A 98 -10.86 -3.05 8.11
C ALA A 98 -10.50 -1.56 7.90
N PRO A 99 -10.71 -0.70 8.92
CA PRO A 99 -10.50 0.74 8.77
C PRO A 99 -9.02 1.05 8.53
N THR A 100 -8.77 2.00 7.62
CA THR A 100 -7.44 2.53 7.32
C THR A 100 -7.47 4.05 7.18
N LEU A 101 -6.39 4.68 7.60
CA LEU A 101 -6.08 6.09 7.33
C LEU A 101 -4.70 6.15 6.70
N TRP A 102 -4.55 6.92 5.62
CA TRP A 102 -3.26 7.26 5.05
C TRP A 102 -3.22 8.69 4.57
N ASN A 103 -2.39 9.50 5.23
CA ASN A 103 -2.07 10.86 4.84
C ASN A 103 -0.64 10.91 4.31
N TRP A 104 -0.50 11.31 3.05
CA TRP A 104 0.79 11.35 2.38
C TRP A 104 0.91 12.54 1.42
N THR A 105 2.15 12.99 1.22
CA THR A 105 2.50 14.02 0.24
C THR A 105 3.86 13.73 -0.38
N TYR A 106 4.08 14.16 -1.62
CA TYR A 106 5.43 14.33 -2.15
C TYR A 106 5.95 15.69 -1.68
N ALA A 107 6.89 15.71 -0.73
CA ALA A 107 7.56 16.94 -0.30
C ALA A 107 8.41 17.53 -1.43
N THR A 108 9.03 16.66 -2.22
CA THR A 108 9.67 17.00 -3.49
C THR A 108 9.39 15.91 -4.52
N GLN A 109 9.29 16.28 -5.79
CA GLN A 109 9.28 15.35 -6.91
C GLN A 109 9.83 16.01 -8.17
N SER A 110 10.55 15.27 -8.99
CA SER A 110 10.99 15.73 -10.31
C SER A 110 9.85 15.78 -11.32
N VAL A 111 9.92 16.70 -12.28
CA VAL A 111 9.03 16.68 -13.45
C VAL A 111 9.17 15.36 -14.19
N GLY A 112 8.04 14.76 -14.58
CA GLY A 112 8.04 13.49 -15.31
C GLY A 112 8.35 12.26 -14.47
N ILE A 113 8.26 12.35 -13.13
CA ILE A 113 8.36 11.18 -12.26
C ILE A 113 7.38 10.09 -12.66
N ARG A 114 7.84 8.84 -12.59
CA ARG A 114 7.04 7.63 -12.80
C ARG A 114 7.04 6.86 -11.49
N ALA A 115 5.93 6.92 -10.78
CA ALA A 115 5.74 6.26 -9.49
C ALA A 115 4.25 6.17 -9.15
N ASP A 116 3.90 5.19 -8.33
CA ASP A 116 2.60 5.15 -7.66
C ASP A 116 2.72 5.56 -6.18
N VAL A 117 1.57 5.71 -5.54
CA VAL A 117 1.43 5.57 -4.09
C VAL A 117 0.28 4.61 -3.85
N ALA A 118 0.56 3.46 -3.26
CA ALA A 118 -0.34 2.33 -3.29
C ALA A 118 -0.39 1.57 -1.97
N TYR A 119 -1.57 1.03 -1.67
CA TYR A 119 -1.67 -0.16 -0.82
C TYR A 119 -1.27 -1.39 -1.64
N ASP A 120 -0.67 -2.36 -0.97
CA ASP A 120 -0.43 -3.70 -1.51
C ASP A 120 -0.89 -4.74 -0.48
N ILE A 121 -1.92 -5.50 -0.82
CA ILE A 121 -2.66 -6.38 0.09
C ILE A 121 -2.64 -7.80 -0.46
N TRP A 122 -2.28 -8.75 0.39
CA TRP A 122 -2.07 -10.12 -0.03
C TRP A 122 -3.14 -11.03 0.54
N PHE A 123 -3.80 -11.81 -0.33
CA PHE A 123 -4.70 -12.88 0.11
C PHE A 123 -4.11 -14.25 -0.20
N GLY A 124 -4.42 -15.22 0.65
CA GLY A 124 -4.06 -16.62 0.41
C GLY A 124 -4.87 -17.60 1.22
N LYS A 125 -4.68 -18.89 0.92
CA LYS A 125 -5.42 -19.98 1.57
C LYS A 125 -4.97 -20.24 3.02
N ALA A 126 -3.72 -19.95 3.33
CA ALA A 126 -3.18 -20.06 4.68
C ALA A 126 -3.49 -18.80 5.49
N SER A 127 -3.79 -18.97 6.78
CA SER A 127 -4.07 -17.85 7.71
C SER A 127 -2.88 -16.91 7.95
N SER A 128 -1.69 -17.28 7.50
CA SER A 128 -0.53 -16.41 7.49
C SER A 128 0.28 -16.70 6.24
N GLY A 129 0.96 -15.67 5.72
CA GLY A 129 1.88 -15.78 4.60
C GLY A 129 2.71 -14.51 4.47
N SER A 130 3.84 -14.62 3.80
CA SER A 130 4.60 -13.44 3.37
C SER A 130 4.09 -12.98 2.00
N PRO A 131 4.13 -11.66 1.73
CA PRO A 131 3.89 -11.09 0.40
C PRO A 131 4.66 -11.80 -0.72
N ALA A 132 4.07 -11.89 -1.92
CA ALA A 132 4.68 -12.40 -3.15
C ALA A 132 5.34 -13.79 -3.02
N THR A 133 4.65 -14.74 -2.38
CA THR A 133 5.12 -16.14 -2.25
C THR A 133 4.22 -17.13 -2.97
N SER A 134 4.67 -18.38 -3.08
CA SER A 134 3.84 -19.48 -3.61
C SER A 134 2.57 -19.77 -2.78
N ALA A 135 2.46 -19.21 -1.56
CA ALA A 135 1.27 -19.27 -0.74
C ALA A 135 0.23 -18.17 -1.07
N SER A 136 0.65 -17.12 -1.79
CA SER A 136 -0.20 -16.02 -2.23
C SER A 136 -1.15 -16.49 -3.34
N SER A 137 -2.43 -16.16 -3.21
CA SER A 137 -3.46 -16.42 -4.23
C SER A 137 -3.86 -15.16 -4.98
N TYR A 138 -3.87 -14.01 -4.29
CA TYR A 138 -4.22 -12.72 -4.89
C TYR A 138 -3.33 -11.60 -4.34
N GLU A 139 -3.09 -10.60 -5.19
CA GLU A 139 -2.45 -9.32 -4.88
C GLU A 139 -3.45 -8.20 -5.19
N ILE A 140 -3.78 -7.39 -4.18
CA ILE A 140 -4.80 -6.36 -4.28
C ILE A 140 -4.11 -5.02 -4.06
N MET A 141 -3.97 -4.26 -5.13
CA MET A 141 -3.41 -2.94 -5.08
C MET A 141 -4.48 -1.86 -5.09
N ILE A 142 -4.30 -0.83 -4.29
CA ILE A 142 -5.16 0.37 -4.30
C ILE A 142 -4.25 1.57 -4.52
N TRP A 143 -4.17 2.04 -5.76
CA TRP A 143 -3.31 3.13 -6.19
C TRP A 143 -4.00 4.47 -5.91
N LEU A 144 -3.58 5.13 -4.83
CA LEU A 144 -4.00 6.48 -4.47
C LEU A 144 -3.42 7.53 -5.42
N SER A 145 -2.33 7.21 -6.10
CA SER A 145 -1.68 8.04 -7.11
C SER A 145 -1.00 7.13 -8.15
N GLY A 146 -1.00 7.54 -9.41
CA GLY A 146 -0.27 6.88 -10.49
C GLY A 146 0.27 7.93 -11.46
N LEU A 147 1.56 8.26 -11.36
CA LEU A 147 2.18 9.37 -12.07
C LEU A 147 3.02 8.91 -13.26
N GLY A 148 3.12 9.78 -14.27
CA GLY A 148 4.07 9.62 -15.37
C GLY A 148 3.70 8.55 -16.40
N GLY A 149 2.45 8.08 -16.43
CA GLY A 149 1.96 7.13 -17.44
C GLY A 149 2.44 5.69 -17.21
N ILE A 150 2.64 5.31 -15.95
CA ILE A 150 2.77 3.91 -15.53
C ILE A 150 1.41 3.21 -15.60
N GLN A 151 1.42 1.88 -15.61
CA GLN A 151 0.21 1.06 -15.65
C GLN A 151 0.36 -0.10 -14.66
N PRO A 152 -0.74 -0.53 -14.00
CA PRO A 152 -0.72 -1.72 -13.18
C PRO A 152 -0.55 -3.00 -14.01
N VAL A 153 -0.36 -4.12 -13.33
CA VAL A 153 -0.33 -5.44 -13.96
C VAL A 153 -1.66 -5.73 -14.67
N GLY A 154 -1.55 -6.30 -15.87
CA GLY A 154 -2.69 -6.82 -16.61
C GLY A 154 -3.36 -5.80 -17.51
N SER A 155 -4.70 -5.80 -17.50
CA SER A 155 -5.52 -4.95 -18.36
C SER A 155 -6.67 -4.34 -17.58
N GLN A 156 -7.09 -3.14 -17.98
CA GLN A 156 -8.25 -2.48 -17.40
C GLN A 156 -9.52 -3.23 -17.75
N ILE A 157 -10.26 -3.68 -16.74
CA ILE A 157 -11.51 -4.43 -16.90
C ILE A 157 -12.75 -3.57 -16.71
N THR A 158 -12.65 -2.49 -15.93
CA THR A 158 -13.75 -1.52 -15.77
C THR A 158 -13.21 -0.09 -15.64
N THR A 159 -14.09 0.87 -15.90
CA THR A 159 -13.89 2.29 -15.57
C THR A 159 -15.01 2.75 -14.66
N GLY A 160 -14.75 3.72 -13.80
CA GLY A 160 -15.80 4.33 -12.99
C GLY A 160 -16.35 3.45 -11.86
N THR A 161 -15.65 2.39 -11.45
CA THR A 161 -16.07 1.51 -10.35
C THR A 161 -16.11 2.30 -9.04
N VAL A 162 -17.25 2.31 -8.36
CA VAL A 162 -17.40 3.02 -7.07
C VAL A 162 -17.21 2.04 -5.91
N VAL A 163 -16.19 2.27 -5.09
CA VAL A 163 -15.89 1.50 -3.87
C VAL A 163 -15.37 2.47 -2.81
N ALA A 164 -15.84 2.33 -1.56
CA ALA A 164 -15.46 3.19 -0.44
C ALA A 164 -15.63 4.70 -0.72
N ASN A 165 -16.71 5.09 -1.42
CA ASN A 165 -16.99 6.46 -1.85
C ASN A 165 -15.95 7.09 -2.80
N HIS A 166 -15.05 6.29 -3.38
CA HIS A 166 -14.11 6.72 -4.41
C HIS A 166 -14.41 6.02 -5.74
N THR A 167 -13.95 6.65 -6.82
CA THR A 167 -14.10 6.12 -8.18
C THR A 167 -12.77 5.57 -8.69
N TRP A 168 -12.79 4.35 -9.20
CA TRP A 168 -11.62 3.57 -9.57
C TRP A 168 -11.72 3.05 -11.01
N ASN A 169 -10.60 3.03 -11.70
CA ASN A 169 -10.38 2.19 -12.87
C ASN A 169 -9.80 0.87 -12.38
N LEU A 170 -10.51 -0.23 -12.57
CA LEU A 170 -10.08 -1.54 -12.07
C LEU A 170 -9.28 -2.27 -13.15
N TRP A 171 -8.10 -2.72 -12.77
CA TRP A 171 -7.21 -3.55 -13.58
C TRP A 171 -7.15 -4.96 -13.03
N LYS A 172 -6.92 -5.92 -13.93
CA LYS A 172 -6.82 -7.33 -13.60
C LYS A 172 -5.79 -8.02 -14.48
N GLY A 173 -4.94 -8.85 -13.89
CA GLY A 173 -4.03 -9.73 -14.64
C GLY A 173 -3.26 -10.70 -13.76
N PRO A 174 -2.63 -11.73 -14.34
CA PRO A 174 -1.79 -12.66 -13.60
C PRO A 174 -0.41 -12.05 -13.30
N ASN A 175 0.16 -12.39 -12.14
CA ASN A 175 1.56 -12.17 -11.81
C ASN A 175 2.12 -13.41 -11.09
N ALA A 176 3.10 -14.07 -11.69
CA ALA A 176 3.61 -15.37 -11.24
C ALA A 176 2.49 -16.40 -10.96
N ASN A 177 2.25 -16.76 -9.69
CA ASN A 177 1.25 -17.74 -9.28
C ASN A 177 -0.04 -17.15 -8.69
N TRP A 178 -0.18 -15.82 -8.66
CA TRP A 178 -1.34 -15.14 -8.11
C TRP A 178 -2.03 -14.25 -9.15
N GLU A 179 -3.26 -13.87 -8.85
CA GLU A 179 -4.05 -12.93 -9.65
C GLU A 179 -4.03 -11.54 -9.01
N VAL A 180 -3.71 -10.52 -9.80
CA VAL A 180 -3.61 -9.13 -9.36
C VAL A 180 -4.91 -8.40 -9.69
N PHE A 181 -5.42 -7.65 -8.71
CA PHE A 181 -6.46 -6.65 -8.89
C PHE A 181 -5.93 -5.29 -8.47
N SER A 182 -5.97 -4.29 -9.34
CA SER A 182 -5.49 -2.95 -9.02
C SER A 182 -6.58 -1.92 -9.21
N PHE A 183 -7.01 -1.29 -8.12
CA PHE A 183 -7.93 -0.16 -8.12
C PHE A 183 -7.11 1.12 -8.31
N VAL A 184 -7.18 1.74 -9.49
CA VAL A 184 -6.46 2.98 -9.79
C VAL A 184 -7.40 4.17 -9.67
N SER A 185 -7.05 5.13 -8.81
CA SER A 185 -7.89 6.32 -8.61
C SER A 185 -8.20 7.02 -9.93
N ALA A 186 -9.48 7.16 -10.26
CA ALA A 186 -9.93 7.90 -11.45
C ALA A 186 -9.96 9.42 -11.23
N ALA A 187 -9.81 9.87 -9.97
CA ALA A 187 -9.86 11.28 -9.59
C ALA A 187 -8.48 11.95 -9.52
N GLY A 188 -7.40 11.23 -9.85
CA GLY A 188 -6.04 11.67 -9.58
C GLY A 188 -5.61 11.38 -8.14
N ASN A 189 -4.70 12.19 -7.60
CA ASN A 189 -4.08 11.91 -6.31
C ASN A 189 -5.07 12.00 -5.14
N LEU A 190 -5.10 10.95 -4.32
CA LEU A 190 -5.80 10.90 -3.04
C LEU A 190 -4.78 11.03 -1.90
N ASN A 191 -4.40 12.26 -1.55
CA ASN A 191 -3.40 12.55 -0.53
C ASN A 191 -3.85 12.29 0.92
N SER A 192 -5.15 12.17 1.14
CA SER A 192 -5.76 11.75 2.39
C SER A 192 -6.81 10.70 2.06
N PHE A 193 -6.66 9.52 2.64
CA PHE A 193 -7.50 8.36 2.38
C PHE A 193 -7.91 7.73 3.70
N ASP A 194 -9.19 7.86 4.06
CA ASP A 194 -9.77 7.37 5.31
C ASP A 194 -11.04 6.58 4.97
N VAL A 195 -10.91 5.25 4.97
CA VAL A 195 -11.94 4.34 4.47
C VAL A 195 -11.93 3.02 5.23
N ASP A 196 -12.92 2.17 4.93
CA ASP A 196 -12.90 0.75 5.30
C ASP A 196 -12.42 -0.11 4.12
N LEU A 197 -11.28 -0.80 4.26
CA LEU A 197 -10.75 -1.73 3.24
C LEU A 197 -11.70 -2.90 2.98
N ASN A 198 -12.60 -3.23 3.92
CA ASN A 198 -13.57 -4.30 3.76
C ASN A 198 -14.56 -4.03 2.60
N ASP A 199 -14.75 -2.77 2.19
CA ASP A 199 -15.53 -2.42 1.01
C ASP A 199 -14.90 -3.00 -0.27
N PHE A 200 -13.57 -2.95 -0.37
CA PHE A 200 -12.82 -3.54 -1.48
C PHE A 200 -12.87 -5.06 -1.42
N PHE A 201 -12.70 -5.64 -0.23
CA PHE A 201 -12.74 -7.09 -0.03
C PHE A 201 -14.11 -7.65 -0.44
N THR A 202 -15.18 -6.99 0.00
CA THR A 202 -16.55 -7.34 -0.35
C THR A 202 -16.81 -7.20 -1.84
N TYR A 203 -16.33 -6.12 -2.47
CA TYR A 203 -16.43 -5.94 -3.92
C TYR A 203 -15.75 -7.09 -4.67
N LEU A 204 -14.53 -7.46 -4.29
CA LEU A 204 -13.77 -8.53 -4.93
C LEU A 204 -14.46 -9.90 -4.80
N VAL A 205 -15.02 -10.19 -3.63
CA VAL A 205 -15.79 -11.43 -3.40
C VAL A 205 -17.05 -11.46 -4.26
N GLN A 206 -17.81 -10.35 -4.29
CA GLN A 206 -19.10 -10.32 -4.96
C GLN A 206 -19.00 -10.19 -6.49
N GLN A 207 -18.02 -9.43 -6.98
CA GLN A 207 -17.96 -9.01 -8.39
C GLN A 207 -16.81 -9.64 -9.16
N GLN A 208 -15.77 -10.11 -8.48
CA GLN A 208 -14.54 -10.59 -9.14
C GLN A 208 -14.21 -12.06 -8.86
N GLY A 209 -15.09 -12.77 -8.14
CA GLY A 209 -14.98 -14.20 -7.91
C GLY A 209 -13.87 -14.61 -6.92
N VAL A 210 -13.36 -13.67 -6.12
CA VAL A 210 -12.43 -13.99 -5.03
C VAL A 210 -13.16 -14.82 -3.99
N ALA A 211 -12.62 -15.99 -3.64
CA ALA A 211 -13.29 -16.87 -2.68
C ALA A 211 -13.34 -16.21 -1.28
N PRO A 212 -14.51 -16.17 -0.62
CA PRO A 212 -14.64 -15.56 0.71
C PRO A 212 -13.81 -16.25 1.81
N THR A 213 -13.36 -17.49 1.55
CA THR A 213 -12.53 -18.29 2.44
C THR A 213 -11.03 -17.94 2.40
N GLN A 214 -10.62 -17.05 1.48
CA GLN A 214 -9.27 -16.49 1.47
C GLN A 214 -9.00 -15.73 2.77
N PHE A 215 -7.78 -15.82 3.27
CA PHE A 215 -7.30 -15.04 4.41
C PHE A 215 -6.58 -13.79 3.93
N VAL A 216 -6.75 -12.68 4.66
CA VAL A 216 -5.84 -11.54 4.56
C VAL A 216 -4.50 -11.92 5.17
N GLN A 217 -3.44 -12.00 4.38
CA GLN A 217 -2.11 -12.44 4.81
C GLN A 217 -1.20 -11.26 5.15
N SER A 218 -1.30 -10.16 4.41
CA SER A 218 -0.52 -8.95 4.62
C SER A 218 -1.26 -7.71 4.12
N ILE A 219 -1.04 -6.58 4.78
CA ILE A 219 -1.47 -5.26 4.33
C ILE A 219 -0.26 -4.33 4.42
N GLN A 220 0.14 -3.81 3.27
CA GLN A 220 1.26 -2.91 3.09
C GLN A 220 0.79 -1.59 2.47
N ALA A 221 1.52 -0.51 2.76
CA ALA A 221 1.31 0.80 2.13
C ALA A 221 2.67 1.44 1.81
N GLY A 222 2.87 1.85 0.57
CA GLY A 222 4.16 2.30 0.07
C GLY A 222 4.12 2.99 -1.29
N THR A 223 5.25 2.99 -1.98
CA THR A 223 5.39 3.60 -3.31
C THR A 223 6.25 2.73 -4.20
N GLU A 224 5.72 2.34 -5.36
CA GLU A 224 6.48 1.75 -6.44
C GLU A 224 7.20 2.85 -7.21
N ALA A 225 8.52 2.89 -7.09
CA ALA A 225 9.34 3.87 -7.81
C ALA A 225 9.85 3.27 -9.13
N PHE A 226 9.61 3.94 -10.27
CA PHE A 226 10.14 3.53 -11.57
C PHE A 226 11.35 4.39 -11.97
N VAL A 227 11.13 5.68 -12.21
CA VAL A 227 12.17 6.66 -12.55
C VAL A 227 11.80 8.05 -12.03
N GLY A 228 12.81 8.87 -11.79
CA GLY A 228 12.68 10.22 -11.23
C GLY A 228 13.29 10.32 -9.84
N ASN A 229 13.08 11.49 -9.23
CA ASN A 229 13.56 11.81 -7.89
C ASN A 229 12.36 12.26 -7.06
N ALA A 230 12.20 11.74 -5.84
CA ALA A 230 11.17 12.22 -4.93
C ALA A 230 11.49 11.98 -3.47
N SER A 231 10.80 12.77 -2.65
CA SER A 231 10.66 12.58 -1.21
C SER A 231 9.18 12.38 -0.90
N LEU A 232 8.77 11.14 -0.67
CA LEU A 232 7.43 10.81 -0.19
C LEU A 232 7.41 10.91 1.34
N VAL A 233 6.44 11.64 1.87
CA VAL A 233 6.20 11.80 3.29
C VAL A 233 4.85 11.20 3.63
N THR A 234 4.85 10.18 4.49
CA THR A 234 3.65 9.67 5.15
C THR A 234 3.58 10.31 6.54
N SER A 235 2.68 11.26 6.73
CA SER A 235 2.50 11.95 8.02
C SER A 235 1.74 11.10 9.03
N ALA A 236 0.85 10.23 8.54
CA ALA A 236 0.18 9.21 9.33
C ALA A 236 -0.30 8.07 8.44
N TYR A 237 -0.04 6.84 8.86
CA TYR A 237 -0.65 5.62 8.33
C TYR A 237 -1.13 4.76 9.48
N SER A 238 -2.36 4.25 9.37
CA SER A 238 -2.91 3.24 10.28
C SER A 238 -3.79 2.27 9.51
N VAL A 239 -3.84 1.03 9.98
CA VAL A 239 -4.79 0.02 9.50
C VAL A 239 -5.08 -0.99 10.60
N SER A 240 -6.32 -1.46 10.70
CA SER A 240 -6.69 -2.58 11.56
C SER A 240 -7.63 -3.54 10.83
N ILE A 241 -7.76 -4.77 11.34
CA ILE A 241 -8.83 -5.70 10.95
C ILE A 241 -9.59 -6.07 12.21
N VAL A 242 -10.91 -5.93 12.16
CA VAL A 242 -11.85 -6.37 13.18
C VAL A 242 -12.57 -7.59 12.62
N SER A 243 -12.48 -8.72 13.29
CA SER A 243 -13.26 -9.91 12.96
C SER A 243 -14.68 -9.81 13.51
N LYS A 244 -15.61 -10.52 12.86
CA LYS A 244 -16.97 -10.76 13.39
C LYS A 244 -16.95 -11.61 14.66
#